data_AF-A0A1G0ZQ31-F1
#
_entry.id   AF-A0A1G0ZQ31-F1
#
_cell.length_a   1.000
_cell.length_b   1.000
_cell.length_c   1.000
_cell.angle_alpha   90.00
_cell.angle_beta   90.00
_cell.angle_gamma   90.00
#
_symmetry.space_group_name_H-M   'P 1'
#
loop_
_entity.id
_entity.type
_entity.pdbx_description
1 polymer ?
#
loop_
_entity_poly.entity_id
_entity_poly.type
_entity_poly.pdbx_seq_one_letter_code
_entity_poly.pdbx_strand_id
1 'polypeptide(L)' 'MSPEDAMQSGLKDKNKVQVRVNSGRRELIFGDVLVRVHPNFKLALHLDTDEGNAANIVTGMSGTIDAIQAG' A
#
# COMPACT_ATOMS: atom_id res chain seq x y z
N MET A 1 -5.19 0.43 -7.51
CA MET A 1 -6.28 1.33 -7.05
C MET A 1 -6.98 1.94 -8.26
N SER A 2 -8.21 2.44 -8.11
CA SER A 2 -8.93 3.11 -9.20
C SER A 2 -8.38 4.52 -9.47
N PRO A 3 -8.67 5.15 -10.63
CA PRO A 3 -8.30 6.54 -10.87
C PRO A 3 -8.88 7.52 -9.85
N GLU A 4 -10.07 7.24 -9.32
CA GLU A 4 -10.71 8.05 -8.28
C GLU A 4 -9.94 7.95 -6.95
N ASP A 5 -9.61 6.73 -6.51
CA ASP A 5 -8.79 6.53 -5.29
C ASP A 5 -7.44 7.23 -5.39
N ALA A 6 -6.81 7.14 -6.57
CA ALA A 6 -5.52 7.78 -6.84
C ALA A 6 -5.65 9.31 -6.73
N MET A 7 -6.68 9.89 -7.35
CA MET A 7 -6.93 11.33 -7.29
C MET A 7 -7.22 11.80 -5.86
N GLN A 8 -8.07 11.10 -5.12
CA GLN A 8 -8.39 11.41 -3.71
C GLN A 8 -7.16 11.32 -2.80
N SER A 9 -6.21 10.43 -3.12
CA SER A 9 -4.97 10.24 -2.37
C SER A 9 -3.81 11.13 -2.86
N GLY A 10 -4.02 11.96 -3.90
CA GLY A 10 -2.96 12.75 -4.53
C GLY A 10 -1.88 11.93 -5.24
N LEU A 11 -2.17 10.68 -5.59
CA LEU A 11 -1.26 9.74 -6.23
C LEU A 11 -1.47 9.66 -7.74
N LYS A 12 -0.42 9.19 -8.42
CA LYS A 12 -0.41 8.88 -9.85
C LYS A 12 0.10 7.46 -10.10
N ASP A 13 -0.25 6.91 -11.26
CA ASP A 13 0.31 5.64 -11.71
C ASP A 13 1.84 5.69 -11.68
N LYS A 14 2.45 4.60 -11.23
CA LYS A 14 3.90 4.42 -11.06
C LYS A 14 4.57 5.28 -9.98
N ASN A 15 3.82 5.99 -9.14
CA ASN A 15 4.42 6.53 -7.92
C ASN A 15 4.96 5.39 -7.05
N LYS A 16 6.05 5.67 -6.35
CA LYS A 16 6.53 4.84 -5.25
C LYS A 16 6.09 5.47 -3.95
N VAL A 17 5.62 4.65 -3.02
CA VAL A 17 5.14 5.11 -1.72
C VAL A 17 5.68 4.24 -0.60
N GLN A 18 5.65 4.79 0.61
CA GLN A 18 5.74 4.04 1.85
C GLN A 18 4.34 3.71 2.33
N VAL A 19 4.09 2.44 2.65
CA VAL A 19 2.83 2.00 3.26
C VAL A 19 3.10 1.51 4.67
N ARG A 20 2.50 2.18 5.65
CA ARG A 20 2.49 1.74 7.03
C ARG A 20 1.36 0.75 7.23
N VAL A 21 1.68 -0.41 7.80
CA VAL A 21 0.67 -1.38 8.24
C VAL A 21 0.72 -1.49 9.75
N ASN A 22 -0.43 -1.28 10.38
CA ASN A 22 -0.58 -1.43 11.81
C ASN A 22 -1.16 -2.80 12.13
N SER A 23 -0.30 -3.77 12.48
CA SER A 23 -0.73 -5.10 12.93
C SER A 23 -0.89 -5.21 14.46
N GLY A 24 -0.94 -4.08 15.16
CA GLY A 24 -1.11 -3.96 16.61
C GLY A 24 0.13 -4.35 17.41
N ARG A 25 0.72 -5.53 17.14
CA ARG A 25 1.93 -6.00 17.84
C ARG A 25 3.22 -5.70 17.09
N ARG A 26 3.15 -5.43 15.79
CA ARG A 26 4.34 -5.20 14.95
C ARG A 26 4.04 -4.23 13.81
N GLU A 27 4.18 -2.95 14.07
CA GLU A 27 4.09 -1.94 13.02
C GLU A 27 5.29 -2.05 12.07
N LEU A 28 5.01 -2.08 10.76
CA LEU A 28 6.03 -2.05 9.71
C LEU A 28 5.66 -1.01 8.66
N ILE A 29 6.70 -0.49 8.00
CA ILE A 29 6.58 0.37 6.83
C ILE A 29 7.20 -0.37 5.65
N PHE A 30 6.40 -0.63 4.62
CA PHE A 30 6.87 -1.16 3.34
C PHE A 30 7.28 0.03 2.46
N GLY A 31 8.57 0.13 2.14
CA GLY A 31 9.08 1.10 1.17
C GLY A 31 8.99 0.60 -0.27
N ASP A 32 9.23 1.49 -1.23
CA ASP A 32 9.30 1.16 -2.66
C ASP A 32 8.03 0.48 -3.22
N VAL A 33 6.88 0.69 -2.58
CA VAL A 33 5.61 0.12 -3.02
C VAL A 33 5.14 0.85 -4.26
N LEU A 34 5.00 0.12 -5.37
CA LEU A 34 4.57 0.66 -6.65
C LEU A 34 3.05 0.86 -6.69
N VAL A 35 2.62 2.10 -6.87
CA VAL A 35 1.22 2.45 -7.15
C VAL A 35 0.88 2.04 -8.59
N ARG A 36 -0.17 1.25 -8.74
CA ARG A 36 -0.76 0.89 -10.04
C ARG A 36 -2.19 1.41 -10.13
N VAL A 37 -2.47 2.25 -11.12
CA VAL A 37 -3.79 2.86 -11.33
C VAL A 37 -4.45 2.26 -12.57
N HIS A 38 -5.66 1.73 -12.39
CA HIS A 38 -6.43 1.18 -13.50
C HIS A 38 -7.94 1.22 -13.18
N PRO A 39 -8.84 1.52 -14.15
CA PRO A 39 -10.28 1.62 -13.91
C PRO A 39 -10.92 0.36 -13.28
N ASN A 40 -10.38 -0.82 -13.59
CA ASN A 40 -10.88 -2.11 -13.08
C ASN A 40 -10.23 -2.56 -11.75
N PHE A 41 -9.40 -1.72 -11.11
CA PHE A 41 -8.74 -2.09 -9.86
C PHE A 41 -9.51 -1.57 -8.66
N LYS A 42 -9.51 -2.38 -7.60
CA LYS A 42 -9.89 -1.94 -6.25
C LYS A 42 -8.66 -1.46 -5.49
N LEU A 43 -8.86 -0.63 -4.47
CA LEU A 43 -7.80 -0.24 -3.55
C LEU A 43 -7.39 -1.46 -2.71
N ALA A 44 -6.16 -1.95 -2.94
CA ALA A 44 -5.58 -3.05 -2.19
C ALA A 44 -4.05 -2.95 -2.23
N LEU A 45 -3.41 -3.35 -1.14
CA LEU A 45 -1.98 -3.66 -1.10
C LEU A 45 -1.83 -5.18 -1.22
N HIS A 46 -1.06 -5.63 -2.21
CA HIS A 46 -0.72 -7.04 -2.35
C HIS A 46 0.65 -7.26 -1.74
N LEU A 47 0.72 -8.13 -0.74
CA LEU A 47 1.95 -8.62 -0.14
C LEU A 47 2.06 -10.10 -0.44
N ASP A 48 3.28 -10.60 -0.61
CA ASP A 48 3.50 -12.05 -0.67
C ASP A 48 3.37 -12.70 0.72
N THR A 49 3.48 -14.04 0.76
CA THR A 49 3.32 -14.80 2.00
C THR A 49 4.40 -14.46 3.03
N ASP A 50 5.64 -14.23 2.61
CA ASP A 50 6.75 -13.97 3.54
C ASP A 50 6.68 -12.54 4.10
N GLU A 51 6.35 -11.57 3.26
CA GLU A 51 6.07 -10.18 3.65
C GLU A 51 4.91 -10.09 4.65
N GLY A 52 3.81 -10.79 4.37
CA GLY A 52 2.65 -10.87 5.25
C GLY A 52 3.00 -11.49 6.61
N ASN A 53 3.75 -12.59 6.61
CA ASN A 53 4.20 -13.26 7.82
C ASN A 53 5.17 -12.37 8.64
N ALA A 54 6.11 -11.69 7.99
CA ALA A 54 7.04 -10.79 8.65
C ALA A 54 6.33 -9.63 9.36
N ALA A 55 5.25 -9.14 8.77
CA ALA A 55 4.40 -8.08 9.30
C ALA A 55 3.28 -8.56 10.25
N ASN A 56 3.11 -9.88 10.40
CA ASN A 56 2.02 -10.50 11.13
C ASN A 56 0.63 -10.03 10.62
N ILE A 57 0.50 -9.90 9.31
CA ILE A 57 -0.71 -9.45 8.62
C ILE A 57 -1.62 -10.64 8.33
N VAL A 58 -2.92 -10.44 8.56
CA VAL A 58 -3.98 -11.35 8.09
C VAL A 58 -4.79 -10.68 6.99
N THR A 59 -5.43 -11.48 6.12
CA THR A 59 -6.27 -10.97 5.04
C THR A 59 -7.35 -10.03 5.57
N GLY A 60 -7.50 -8.86 4.95
CA GLY A 60 -8.50 -7.86 5.32
C GLY A 60 -8.00 -6.76 6.27
N MET A 61 -6.75 -6.84 6.73
CA MET A 61 -6.14 -5.71 7.46
C MET A 61 -5.92 -4.50 6.54
N SER A 62 -5.95 -3.31 7.15
CA SER A 62 -5.77 -2.04 6.45
C SER A 62 -4.43 -1.39 6.79
N GLY A 63 -3.91 -0.61 5.87
CA GLY A 63 -2.72 0.22 6.04
C GLY A 63 -2.97 1.64 5.56
N THR A 64 -2.00 2.52 5.79
CA THR A 64 -2.05 3.92 5.39
C THR A 64 -0.83 4.28 4.58
N ILE A 65 -0.98 5.19 3.62
CA ILE A 65 0.16 5.78 2.92
C ILE A 65 0.89 6.69 3.90
N ASP A 66 2.15 6.38 4.16
CA ASP A 66 3.00 7.11 5.11
C ASP A 66 3.73 8.27 4.42
N ALA A 67 4.27 8.02 3.22
CA ALA A 67 4.95 9.04 2.41
C ALA A 67 4.95 8.68 0.91
N ILE A 68 5.01 9.70 0.05
CA ILE A 68 5.33 9.54 -1.38
C ILE A 68 6.84 9.62 -1.53
N GLN A 69 7.44 8.64 -2.19
CA GLN A 69 8.87 8.59 -2.46
C GLN A 69 9.12 9.25 -3.82
N ALA A 70 9.73 10.44 -3.80
CA ALA A 70 10.27 11.04 -5.01
C ALA A 70 11.53 10.25 -5.42
N GLY A 71 11.58 9.84 -6.69
CA GLY A 71 12.76 9.18 -7.28
C GLY A 71 13.88 10.16 -7.58
#